data_AF-A0A933WNI9-F1
#
_entry.id   AF-A0A933WNI9-F1
#
_cell.length_a   1.000
_cell.length_b   1.000
_cell.length_c   1.000
_cell.angle_alpha   90.00
_cell.angle_beta   90.00
_cell.angle_gamma   90.00
#
_symmetry.space_group_name_H-M   'P 1'
#
loop_
_entity.id
_entity.type
_entity.pdbx_description
1 polymer ?
#
loop_
_entity_poly.entity_id
_entity_poly.type
_entity_poly.pdbx_seq_one_letter_code
_entity_poly.pdbx_strand_id
1 'polypeptide(L)' 'MKNITLSVDEDTYRLARVAAAERDTTVSALVREYLRRLAQAPGSPMEQSAALFAALDQAAPNRAGGRLSREEAHARRAG' A
#
# COMPACT_ATOMS: atom_id res chain seq x y z
N MET A 1 7.69 4.28 26.62
CA MET A 1 7.27 4.96 25.38
C MET A 1 7.99 6.30 25.31
N LYS A 2 8.28 6.83 24.12
CA LYS A 2 8.82 8.20 23.98
C LYS A 2 7.66 9.18 23.84
N ASN A 3 7.75 10.34 24.49
CA ASN A 3 6.74 11.39 24.41
C ASN A 3 7.13 12.40 23.32
N ILE A 4 6.14 12.89 22.58
CA ILE A 4 6.29 13.95 21.59
C ILE A 4 5.36 15.10 21.96
N THR A 5 5.85 16.33 21.85
CA THR A 5 5.04 17.55 22.02
C THR A 5 4.68 18.07 20.64
N LEU A 6 3.40 18.31 20.40
CA LEU A 6 2.87 18.82 19.14
C LEU A 6 2.07 20.09 19.41
N SER A 7 2.34 21.14 18.64
CA SER A 7 1.51 22.35 18.59
C SER A 7 0.70 22.32 17.31
N VAL A 8 -0.61 22.52 17.42
CA VAL A 8 -1.54 22.66 16.31
C VAL A 8 -2.41 23.89 16.55
N ASP A 9 -3.03 24.40 15.50
CA ASP A 9 -4.05 25.44 15.64
C ASP A 9 -5.29 24.91 16.38
N GLU A 10 -6.08 25.83 16.91
CA GLU A 10 -7.25 25.53 17.74
C GLU A 10 -8.32 24.73 16.97
N ASP A 11 -8.54 25.05 15.70
CA ASP A 11 -9.51 24.36 14.87
C ASP A 11 -9.12 22.91 14.61
N THR A 12 -7.85 22.66 14.27
CA THR A 12 -7.30 21.31 14.12
C THR A 12 -7.43 20.53 15.42
N TYR A 13 -7.12 21.13 16.58
CA TYR A 13 -7.28 20.46 17.87
C TYR A 13 -8.73 20.08 18.15
N ARG A 14 -9.68 21.00 17.91
CA ARG A 14 -11.12 20.78 18.10
C ARG A 14 -11.63 19.66 17.20
N LEU A 15 -11.30 19.70 15.91
CA LEU A 15 -11.71 18.67 14.94
C LEU A 15 -11.11 17.31 15.27
N ALA A 16 -9.84 17.25 15.68
CA ALA A 16 -9.20 16.02 16.10
C ALA A 16 -9.88 15.38 17.31
N ARG A 17 -10.32 16.20 18.28
CA ARG A 17 -11.08 15.71 19.44
C ARG A 17 -12.45 15.15 19.07
N VAL A 18 -13.18 15.81 18.17
CA VAL A 18 -14.48 15.31 17.67
C VAL A 18 -14.28 13.97 16.97
N ALA A 19 -13.33 13.90 16.03
CA ALA A 19 -13.04 12.67 15.30
C ALA A 19 -12.57 11.51 16.21
N ALA A 20 -11.85 11.82 17.29
CA ALA A 20 -11.44 10.83 18.27
C ALA A 20 -12.64 10.29 19.06
N ALA A 21 -13.56 11.18 19.49
CA ALA A 21 -14.76 10.79 20.21
C ALA A 21 -15.71 9.94 19.35
N GLU A 22 -15.90 10.30 18.08
CA GLU A 22 -16.72 9.54 17.12
C GLU A 22 -16.20 8.11 16.89
N ARG A 23 -14.89 7.90 17.05
CA ARG A 23 -14.20 6.61 16.84
C ARG A 23 -13.90 5.87 18.14
N ASP A 24 -14.47 6.30 19.27
CA ASP A 24 -14.20 5.77 20.60
C ASP A 24 -12.70 5.60 20.89
N THR A 25 -11.94 6.66 20.61
CA THR A 25 -10.48 6.67 20.72
C THR A 25 -9.94 8.01 21.23
N THR A 26 -8.62 8.15 21.29
CA THR A 26 -7.94 9.37 21.74
C THR A 26 -7.17 10.03 20.60
N VAL A 27 -6.95 11.35 20.70
CA VAL A 27 -6.11 12.09 19.74
C VAL A 27 -4.70 11.49 19.65
N SER A 28 -4.11 11.11 20.78
CA SER A 28 -2.80 10.44 20.81
C SER A 28 -2.79 9.09 20.09
N ALA A 29 -3.91 8.36 20.10
CA ALA A 29 -4.05 7.12 19.35
C ALA A 29 -4.15 7.39 17.84
N LEU A 30 -4.93 8.40 17.42
CA LEU A 30 -5.00 8.84 16.03
C LEU A 30 -3.63 9.25 15.48
N VAL A 31 -2.88 10.06 16.24
CA VAL A 31 -1.53 10.49 15.85
C VAL A 31 -0.59 9.29 15.74
N ARG A 32 -0.63 8.36 16.71
CA ARG A 32 0.19 7.14 16.67
C ARG A 32 -0.10 6.31 15.43
N GLU A 33 -1.37 6.13 15.11
CA GLU A 33 -1.79 5.37 13.93
C GLU A 33 -1.34 6.07 12.64
N TYR A 34 -1.53 7.37 12.54
CA TYR A 34 -1.07 8.16 11.40
C TYR A 34 0.44 8.03 11.21
N LEU A 35 1.25 8.20 12.25
CA LEU A 35 2.70 8.08 12.16
C LEU A 35 3.15 6.66 11.77
N ARG A 36 2.44 5.63 12.22
CA ARG A 36 2.69 4.25 11.78
C ARG A 36 2.40 4.07 10.30
N ARG A 37 1.25 4.56 9.83
CA ARG A 37 0.88 4.51 8.40
C ARG A 37 1.84 5.32 7.55
N LEU A 38 2.27 6.48 8.03
CA LEU A 38 3.26 7.33 7.35
C LEU A 38 4.61 6.61 7.21
N ALA A 39 5.05 5.90 8.25
CA ALA A 39 6.28 5.10 8.20
C ALA A 39 6.13 3.81 7.39
N GLN A 40 4.91 3.30 7.23
CA GLN A 40 4.60 2.07 6.48
C GLN A 40 4.24 2.33 5.03
N ALA A 41 3.95 3.58 4.64
CA ALA A 41 3.57 3.89 3.28
C ALA A 41 4.67 3.37 2.35
N PRO A 42 4.39 2.32 1.55
CA PRO A 42 5.31 1.92 0.49
C PRO A 42 5.49 3.17 -0.35
N GLY A 43 6.72 3.46 -0.78
CA GLY A 43 7.15 4.81 -1.15
C GLY A 43 6.32 5.51 -2.22
N SER A 44 6.90 6.48 -2.91
CA SER A 44 6.26 7.18 -4.03
C SER A 44 5.43 6.21 -4.91
N PRO A 45 4.36 6.68 -5.59
CA PRO A 45 3.56 5.84 -6.50
C PRO A 45 4.41 4.99 -7.47
N MET A 46 5.62 5.47 -7.79
CA MET A 46 6.64 4.76 -8.55
C MET A 46 7.21 3.53 -7.83
N GLU A 47 7.51 3.63 -6.54
CA GLU A 47 7.97 2.52 -5.69
C GLU A 47 6.87 1.48 -5.45
N GLN A 48 5.61 1.92 -5.34
CA GLN A 48 4.45 1.01 -5.26
C GLN A 48 4.24 0.24 -6.56
N SER A 49 4.36 0.92 -7.70
CA SER A 49 4.29 0.30 -9.03
C SER A 49 5.43 -0.71 -9.21
N ALA A 50 6.66 -0.33 -8.87
CA ALA A 50 7.81 -1.21 -8.92
C ALA A 50 7.65 -2.45 -8.03
N ALA A 51 7.14 -2.29 -6.80
CA ALA A 51 6.88 -3.41 -5.90
C ALA A 51 5.79 -4.35 -6.43
N LEU A 52 4.74 -3.81 -7.06
CA LEU A 52 3.69 -4.62 -7.71
C LEU A 52 4.24 -5.44 -8.88
N PHE A 53 5.02 -4.82 -9.78
CA PHE A 53 5.64 -5.54 -10.90
C PHE A 53 6.61 -6.62 -10.40
N ALA A 54 7.44 -6.32 -9.40
CA ALA A 54 8.33 -7.30 -8.79
C ALA A 54 7.58 -8.47 -8.14
N ALA A 55 6.43 -8.21 -7.50
CA ALA A 55 5.58 -9.25 -6.93
C ALA A 55 4.92 -10.12 -8.03
N LEU A 56 4.51 -9.53 -9.15
CA LEU A 56 3.96 -10.27 -10.29
C LEU A 56 5.01 -11.17 -10.96
N ASP A 57 6.24 -10.69 -11.10
CA ASP A 57 7.37 -11.49 -11.62
C ASP A 57 7.69 -12.68 -10.70
N GLN A 58 7.65 -12.48 -9.39
CA GLN A 58 7.87 -13.56 -8.40
C GLN A 58 6.69 -14.54 -8.31
N ALA A 59 5.46 -14.04 -8.48
CA ALA A 59 4.24 -14.83 -8.38
C ALA A 59 3.95 -15.65 -9.65
N ALA A 60 4.62 -15.37 -10.78
CA ALA A 60 4.46 -16.13 -12.01
C ALA A 60 5.18 -17.50 -11.93
N PRO A 61 4.49 -18.63 -11.67
CA PRO A 61 5.14 -19.92 -11.46
C PRO A 61 5.50 -20.61 -12.78
N ASN A 62 5.25 -19.99 -13.93
CA ASN A 62 5.48 -20.57 -15.24
C ASN A 62 5.22 -19.53 -16.33
N ARG A 63 6.26 -19.06 -17.03
CA ARG A 63 6.35 -19.02 -18.51
C ARG A 63 7.81 -18.78 -18.97
N ALA A 64 8.73 -19.64 -18.55
CA ALA A 64 9.99 -19.85 -19.27
C ALA A 64 9.92 -21.03 -20.27
N GLY A 65 8.88 -21.88 -20.19
CA GLY A 65 8.71 -23.06 -21.07
C GLY A 65 7.41 -23.13 -21.87
N GLY A 66 6.61 -22.05 -21.89
CA GLY A 66 5.27 -22.04 -22.52
C GLY A 66 5.05 -20.93 -23.55
N ARG A 67 6.13 -20.35 -24.10
CA ARG A 67 6.01 -19.53 -25.30
C ARG A 67 5.89 -20.49 -26.47
N LEU A 68 4.67 -20.86 -26.81
CA LEU A 68 4.44 -21.54 -28.09
C LEU A 68 5.05 -20.66 -29.17
N SER A 69 5.96 -21.22 -29.97
CA SER A 69 6.40 -20.56 -31.19
C SER A 69 5.14 -20.28 -32.03
N ARG A 70 5.23 -19.27 -32.90
CA ARG A 70 4.13 -18.94 -33.81
C ARG A 70 3.67 -20.17 -34.60
N GLU A 71 4.58 -21.10 -34.90
CA GLU A 71 4.27 -22.34 -35.61
C GLU A 71 3.45 -23.30 -34.74
N GLU A 72 3.78 -23.46 -33.46
CA GLU A 72 3.09 -24.36 -32.54
C GLU A 72 1.64 -23.91 -32.25
N ALA A 73 1.40 -22.59 -32.25
CA ALA A 73 0.05 -22.03 -32.13
C ALA A 73 -0.82 -22.28 -33.39
N HIS A 74 -0.20 -22.30 -34.57
CA HIS A 74 -0.91 -22.54 -35.83
C HIS A 74 -1.27 -24.01 -36.02
N ALA A 75 -0.41 -24.94 -35.63
CA ALA A 75 -0.66 -26.39 -35.74
C ALA A 75 -1.90 -26.84 -34.97
N ARG A 76 -2.24 -26.17 -33.86
CA ARG A 76 -3.36 -26.53 -32.99
C ARG A 76 -4.72 -26.06 -33.50
N ARG A 77 -4.75 -25.18 -34.52
CA ARG A 77 -5.98 -24.66 -35.14
C ARG A 77 -6.39 -25.42 -36.41
N ALA A 78 -5.58 -26.39 -36.84
CA ALA A 78 -5.80 -27.19 -38.04
C ALA A 78 -6.12 -28.66 -37.72
N GLY A 79 -6.61 -28.94 -36.50
CA GLY A 79 -7.16 -30.24 -36.10
C GLY A 79 -8.67 -30.20 -36.04
#